data_AF-A0A2V5SXP8-F1
#
_entry.id   AF-A0A2V5SXP8-F1
#
_cell.length_a   1.000
_cell.length_b   1.000
_cell.length_c   1.000
_cell.angle_alpha   90.00
_cell.angle_beta   90.00
_cell.angle_gamma   90.00
#
_symmetry.space_group_name_H-M   'P 1'
#
loop_
_entity.id
_entity.type
_entity.pdbx_description
1 polymer ?
#
loop_
_entity_poly.entity_id
_entity_poly.type
_entity_poly.pdbx_seq_one_letter_code
_entity_poly.pdbx_strand_id
1 'polypeptide(L)'
;YDEKGYEIEEASVGPDLRPRPVKDGWAIVKSQYDGFGRLHRCTFHGVNGEPVLSKENGYHGWDAQYDARGNQIALTYLGLDGKPFLLADGYATVRSTYDARGDMIGQSYHGVNGEPVADKDGNHSWEARYNENGNELERIFFGLDGKPRP
;
A
#
# COMPACT_ATOMS: atom_id res chain seq x y z
N TYR A 1 -18.63 3.64 12.38
CA TYR A 1 -18.66 4.78 11.45
C TYR A 1 -18.34 6.07 12.21
N ASP A 2 -17.66 7.04 11.57
CA ASP A 2 -17.46 8.39 12.10
C ASP A 2 -18.67 9.31 11.85
N GLU A 3 -18.58 10.58 12.26
CA GLU A 3 -19.65 11.59 12.07
C GLU A 3 -19.96 11.90 10.60
N LYS A 4 -19.05 11.56 9.67
CA LYS A 4 -19.22 11.72 8.23
C LYS A 4 -19.76 10.45 7.55
N GLY A 5 -19.97 9.38 8.31
CA GLY A 5 -20.44 8.10 7.80
C GLY A 5 -19.34 7.22 7.19
N TYR A 6 -18.06 7.46 7.51
CA TYR A 6 -16.96 6.59 7.10
C TYR A 6 -16.74 5.46 8.09
N GLU A 7 -16.52 4.23 7.60
CA GLU A 7 -16.27 3.06 8.43
C GLU A 7 -14.85 3.11 9.02
N ILE A 8 -14.73 3.47 10.29
CA ILE A 8 -13.43 3.58 10.98
C ILE A 8 -12.94 2.26 11.57
N GLU A 9 -13.83 1.31 11.77
CA GLU A 9 -13.52 0.00 12.35
C GLU A 9 -14.50 -1.04 11.84
N GLU A 10 -13.96 -2.16 11.37
CA GLU A 10 -14.68 -3.36 10.96
C GLU A 10 -14.16 -4.53 11.80
N ALA A 11 -15.06 -5.40 12.28
CA ALA A 11 -14.68 -6.58 13.06
C ALA A 11 -15.34 -7.86 12.50
N SER A 12 -14.53 -8.90 12.29
CA SER A 12 -15.00 -10.24 12.01
C SER A 12 -15.57 -10.85 13.29
N VAL A 13 -16.87 -11.15 13.30
CA VAL A 13 -17.57 -11.68 14.48
C VAL A 13 -18.12 -13.09 14.25
N GLY A 14 -18.09 -13.92 15.30
CA GLY A 14 -18.76 -15.22 15.32
C GLY A 14 -20.28 -15.11 15.51
N PRO A 15 -21.01 -16.24 15.49
CA PRO A 15 -22.45 -16.28 15.79
C PRO A 15 -22.82 -15.73 17.19
N ASP A 16 -21.83 -15.68 18.09
CA ASP A 16 -21.92 -15.11 19.43
C ASP A 16 -21.66 -13.59 19.48
N LEU A 17 -21.53 -12.94 18.31
CA LEU A 17 -21.19 -11.53 18.14
C LEU A 17 -19.84 -11.12 18.77
N ARG A 18 -18.94 -12.10 18.98
CA ARG A 18 -17.60 -11.85 19.51
C ARG A 18 -16.56 -11.81 18.39
N PRO A 19 -15.54 -10.95 18.46
CA PRO A 19 -14.46 -10.92 17.48
C PRO A 19 -13.79 -12.28 17.34
N ARG A 20 -13.58 -12.72 16.10
CA ARG A 20 -12.84 -13.93 15.75
C ARG A 20 -11.85 -13.64 14.63
N PRO A 21 -10.64 -14.18 14.73
CA PRO A 21 -9.66 -13.96 13.68
C PRO A 21 -10.14 -14.61 12.40
N VAL A 22 -10.02 -13.90 11.29
CA VAL A 22 -10.16 -14.47 9.94
C VAL A 22 -8.96 -15.37 9.66
N LYS A 23 -8.98 -16.06 8.51
CA LYS A 23 -7.88 -16.93 8.05
C LYS A 23 -6.52 -16.22 8.10
N ASP A 24 -6.51 -14.94 7.77
CA ASP A 24 -5.33 -14.07 7.71
C ASP A 24 -4.82 -13.63 9.09
N GLY A 25 -5.46 -14.05 10.18
CA GLY A 25 -4.97 -13.92 11.54
C GLY A 25 -5.36 -12.63 12.28
N TRP A 26 -5.97 -11.66 11.61
CA TRP A 26 -6.56 -10.47 12.23
C TRP A 26 -8.05 -10.68 12.51
N ALA A 27 -8.62 -9.93 13.44
CA ALA A 27 -10.05 -9.92 13.76
C ALA A 27 -10.70 -8.56 13.57
N ILE A 28 -9.91 -7.48 13.61
CA ILE A 28 -10.38 -6.10 13.51
C ILE A 28 -9.54 -5.36 12.46
N VAL A 29 -10.19 -4.61 11.58
CA VAL A 29 -9.56 -3.66 10.66
C VAL A 29 -9.90 -2.25 11.13
N LYS A 30 -8.90 -1.38 11.25
CA LYS A 30 -9.11 0.04 11.53
C LYS A 30 -8.71 0.88 10.33
N SER A 31 -9.60 1.78 9.93
CA SER A 31 -9.53 2.59 8.72
C SER A 31 -9.51 4.07 9.07
N GLN A 32 -8.69 4.86 8.38
CA GLN A 32 -8.64 6.31 8.52
C GLN A 32 -8.73 6.98 7.16
N TYR A 33 -9.52 8.04 7.09
CA TYR A 33 -9.83 8.75 5.86
C TYR A 33 -9.32 10.18 5.92
N ASP A 34 -8.86 10.70 4.79
CA ASP A 34 -8.42 12.07 4.69
C ASP A 34 -9.61 13.05 4.59
N GLY A 35 -9.33 14.35 4.46
CA GLY A 35 -10.37 15.38 4.35
C GLY A 35 -11.30 15.23 3.14
N PHE A 36 -10.89 14.45 2.13
CA PHE A 36 -11.67 14.15 0.92
C PHE A 36 -12.40 12.80 1.02
N GLY A 37 -12.31 12.10 2.15
CA GLY A 37 -12.94 10.80 2.34
C GLY A 37 -12.18 9.65 1.69
N ARG A 38 -10.89 9.84 1.36
CA ARG A 38 -10.05 8.79 0.77
C ARG A 38 -9.34 8.04 1.89
N LEU A 39 -9.35 6.70 1.82
CA LEU A 39 -8.71 5.84 2.82
C LEU A 39 -7.18 6.05 2.78
N HIS A 40 -6.62 6.72 3.78
CA HIS A 40 -5.18 7.01 3.83
C HIS A 40 -4.42 6.08 4.79
N ARG A 41 -5.12 5.29 5.62
CA ARG A 41 -4.52 4.29 6.51
C ARG A 41 -5.45 3.13 6.74
N CYS A 42 -4.91 1.92 6.72
CA CYS A 42 -5.60 0.68 7.11
C CYS A 42 -4.66 -0.15 7.99
N THR A 43 -5.15 -0.68 9.11
CA THR A 43 -4.36 -1.47 10.07
C THR A 43 -5.13 -2.69 10.59
N PHE A 44 -4.40 -3.78 10.82
CA PHE A 44 -4.92 -5.09 11.21
C PHE A 44 -4.65 -5.38 12.68
N HIS A 45 -5.69 -5.75 13.41
CA HIS A 45 -5.63 -5.98 14.85
C HIS A 45 -6.22 -7.34 15.22
N GLY A 46 -5.70 -7.94 16.28
CA GLY A 46 -6.19 -9.19 16.84
C GLY A 46 -7.50 -9.03 17.61
N VAL A 47 -7.95 -10.11 18.23
CA VAL A 47 -9.26 -10.17 18.91
C VAL A 47 -9.38 -9.23 20.11
N ASN A 48 -8.26 -8.81 20.69
CA ASN A 48 -8.22 -7.85 21.80
C ASN A 48 -7.84 -6.43 21.34
N GLY A 49 -7.79 -6.18 20.03
CA GLY A 49 -7.42 -4.89 19.45
C GLY A 49 -5.91 -4.62 19.45
N GLU A 50 -5.08 -5.62 19.69
CA GLU A 50 -3.62 -5.55 19.59
C GLU A 50 -3.15 -5.53 18.13
N PRO A 51 -2.08 -4.78 17.77
CA PRO A 51 -1.48 -4.85 16.44
C PRO A 51 -1.05 -6.28 16.09
N VAL A 52 -1.42 -6.75 14.91
CA VAL A 52 -0.95 -8.04 14.38
C VAL A 52 -0.45 -7.89 12.96
N LEU A 53 0.45 -8.78 12.53
CA LEU A 53 0.81 -8.93 11.12
C LEU A 53 -0.23 -9.81 10.44
N SER A 54 -0.72 -9.41 9.27
CA SER A 54 -1.50 -10.30 8.41
C SER A 54 -0.62 -11.51 8.02
N LYS A 55 -1.16 -12.72 8.17
CA LYS A 55 -0.46 -13.96 7.80
C LYS A 55 -0.20 -14.07 6.30
N GLU A 56 -1.10 -13.50 5.49
CA GLU A 56 -0.98 -13.53 4.02
C GLU A 56 -0.02 -12.44 3.54
N ASN A 57 -0.17 -11.22 4.07
CA ASN A 57 0.54 -10.06 3.55
C ASN A 57 1.85 -9.72 4.29
N GLY A 58 2.03 -10.20 5.52
CA GLY A 58 3.25 -10.03 6.31
C GLY A 58 3.45 -8.67 6.98
N TYR A 59 2.50 -7.73 6.85
CA TYR A 59 2.55 -6.39 7.46
C TYR A 59 1.34 -6.12 8.38
N HIS A 60 1.47 -5.13 9.26
CA HIS A 60 0.43 -4.70 10.19
C HIS A 60 -0.63 -3.83 9.53
N GLY A 61 -0.23 -3.02 8.55
CA GLY A 61 -1.12 -2.12 7.85
C GLY A 61 -0.39 -1.40 6.74
N TRP A 62 -1.01 -0.35 6.23
CA TRP A 62 -0.41 0.52 5.24
C TRP A 62 -0.93 1.95 5.37
N ASP A 63 -0.13 2.88 4.86
CA ASP A 63 -0.46 4.29 4.64
C ASP A 63 -0.47 4.60 3.15
N ALA A 64 -1.47 5.35 2.69
CA ALA A 64 -1.57 5.83 1.32
C ALA A 64 -1.54 7.36 1.26
N GLN A 65 -0.92 7.88 0.20
CA GLN A 65 -0.95 9.31 -0.13
C GLN A 65 -1.53 9.50 -1.52
N TYR A 66 -2.27 10.58 -1.71
CA TYR A 66 -3.00 10.86 -2.95
C TYR A 66 -2.66 12.25 -3.50
N ASP A 67 -2.60 12.38 -4.82
CA ASP A 67 -2.55 13.69 -5.48
C ASP A 67 -3.92 14.40 -5.43
N ALA A 68 -3.99 15.62 -5.97
CA ALA A 68 -5.23 16.40 -6.03
C ALA A 68 -6.32 15.78 -6.94
N ARG A 69 -5.94 14.86 -7.83
CA ARG A 69 -6.85 14.15 -8.73
C ARG A 69 -7.36 12.83 -8.11
N GLY A 70 -6.84 12.46 -6.94
CA GLY A 70 -7.20 11.21 -6.26
C GLY A 70 -6.33 10.01 -6.65
N ASN A 71 -5.23 10.22 -7.38
CA ASN A 71 -4.33 9.13 -7.72
C ASN A 71 -3.42 8.79 -6.54
N GLN A 72 -3.26 7.51 -6.21
CA GLN A 72 -2.38 7.06 -5.12
C GLN A 72 -0.92 7.23 -5.52
N ILE A 73 -0.24 8.23 -4.98
CA ILE A 73 1.16 8.57 -5.30
C ILE A 73 2.16 7.88 -4.37
N ALA A 74 1.73 7.38 -3.22
CA ALA A 74 2.56 6.56 -2.34
C ALA A 74 1.73 5.53 -1.58
N LEU A 75 2.33 4.37 -1.34
CA LEU A 75 1.84 3.32 -0.43
C LEU A 75 3.00 2.84 0.44
N THR A 76 2.89 2.99 1.75
CA THR A 76 3.90 2.60 2.74
C THR A 76 3.35 1.48 3.61
N TYR A 77 4.05 0.35 3.69
CA TYR A 77 3.66 -0.78 4.52
C TYR A 77 4.17 -0.59 5.95
N LEU A 78 3.35 -0.97 6.92
CA LEU A 78 3.59 -0.68 8.34
C LEU A 78 3.89 -1.95 9.14
N GLY A 79 4.82 -1.84 10.07
CA GLY A 79 5.14 -2.87 11.05
C GLY A 79 4.23 -2.78 12.28
N LEU A 80 4.43 -3.69 13.24
CA LEU A 80 3.69 -3.69 14.51
C LEU A 80 3.89 -2.41 15.34
N ASP A 81 4.99 -1.68 15.09
CA ASP A 81 5.29 -0.39 15.72
C ASP A 81 4.67 0.81 14.98
N GLY A 82 3.90 0.56 13.91
CA GLY A 82 3.26 1.58 13.09
C GLY A 82 4.22 2.37 12.21
N LYS A 83 5.45 1.89 12.00
CA LYS A 83 6.48 2.52 11.15
C LYS A 83 6.68 1.75 9.84
N PRO A 84 7.34 2.35 8.83
CA PRO A 84 7.67 1.66 7.59
C PRO A 84 8.34 0.30 7.84
N PHE A 85 7.80 -0.75 7.22
CA PHE A 85 8.23 -2.13 7.37
C PHE A 85 8.73 -2.68 6.04
N LEU A 86 9.94 -3.22 6.06
CA LEU A 86 10.56 -3.80 4.88
C LEU A 86 9.87 -5.13 4.54
N LEU A 87 9.22 -5.18 3.37
CA LEU A 87 8.64 -6.41 2.86
C LEU A 87 9.72 -7.40 2.41
N ALA A 88 9.32 -8.67 2.28
CA ALA A 88 10.17 -9.71 1.68
C ALA A 88 10.60 -9.35 0.24
N ASP A 89 9.78 -8.54 -0.45
CA ASP A 89 10.07 -8.02 -1.79
C ASP A 89 11.13 -6.91 -1.82
N GLY A 90 11.67 -6.49 -0.67
CA GLY A 90 12.85 -5.62 -0.59
C GLY A 90 12.58 -4.12 -0.44
N TYR A 91 11.32 -3.70 -0.30
CA TYR A 91 10.93 -2.30 -0.11
C TYR A 91 9.88 -2.13 0.99
N ALA A 92 9.77 -0.91 1.51
CA ALA A 92 8.76 -0.52 2.50
C ALA A 92 7.74 0.47 1.92
N THR A 93 8.09 1.17 0.84
CA THR A 93 7.21 2.15 0.18
C THR A 93 7.30 2.03 -1.33
N VAL A 94 6.14 2.07 -1.99
CA VAL A 94 6.02 2.24 -3.45
C VAL A 94 5.55 3.66 -3.73
N ARG A 95 6.22 4.36 -4.65
CA ARG A 95 5.73 5.64 -5.18
C ARG A 95 5.28 5.46 -6.61
N SER A 96 4.17 6.07 -6.98
CA SER A 96 3.58 5.93 -8.32
C SER A 96 3.45 7.28 -9.00
N THR A 97 3.63 7.29 -10.32
CA THR A 97 3.49 8.47 -11.18
C THR A 97 2.40 8.22 -12.23
N TYR A 98 1.70 9.28 -12.61
CA TYR A 98 0.53 9.21 -13.48
C TYR A 98 0.60 10.29 -14.54
N ASP A 99 0.14 9.98 -15.75
CA ASP A 99 0.02 10.96 -16.82
C ASP A 99 -1.18 11.90 -16.63
N ALA A 100 -1.48 12.71 -17.64
CA ALA A 100 -2.61 13.65 -17.61
C ALA A 100 -3.99 12.96 -17.62
N ARG A 101 -4.08 11.74 -18.15
CA ARG A 101 -5.32 10.94 -18.24
C ARG A 101 -5.60 10.15 -16.97
N GLY A 102 -4.57 10.02 -16.12
CA GLY A 102 -4.64 9.21 -14.90
C GLY A 102 -4.08 7.80 -15.09
N ASP A 103 -3.44 7.52 -16.23
CA ASP A 103 -2.77 6.25 -16.47
C ASP A 103 -1.45 6.21 -15.69
N MET A 104 -1.18 5.12 -14.97
CA MET A 104 0.06 4.97 -14.19
C MET A 104 1.23 4.75 -15.14
N ILE A 105 2.17 5.70 -15.16
CA ILE A 105 3.32 5.69 -16.08
C ILE A 105 4.64 5.31 -15.42
N GLY A 106 4.63 5.02 -14.12
CA GLY A 106 5.80 4.46 -13.46
C GLY A 106 5.66 4.27 -11.97
N GLN A 107 6.55 3.45 -11.42
CA GLN A 107 6.70 3.27 -9.99
C GLN A 107 8.16 3.22 -9.57
N SER A 108 8.44 3.60 -8.33
CA SER A 108 9.75 3.44 -7.68
C SER A 108 9.63 2.87 -6.28
N TYR A 109 10.63 2.10 -5.87
CA TYR A 109 10.65 1.38 -4.60
C TYR A 109 11.63 2.01 -3.61
N HIS A 110 11.18 2.12 -2.36
CA HIS A 110 11.90 2.81 -1.30
C HIS A 110 11.96 1.98 -0.02
N GLY A 111 13.11 2.03 0.64
CA GLY A 111 13.37 1.38 1.92
C GLY A 111 12.71 2.10 3.10
N VAL A 112 13.01 1.62 4.31
CA VAL A 112 12.36 2.09 5.56
C VAL A 112 12.71 3.53 5.93
N ASN A 113 13.81 4.08 5.40
CA ASN A 113 14.22 5.48 5.57
C ASN A 113 13.89 6.34 4.34
N GLY A 114 13.15 5.81 3.36
CA GLY A 114 12.78 6.51 2.12
C GLY A 114 13.87 6.48 1.03
N GLU A 115 14.98 5.80 1.27
CA GLU A 115 16.07 5.59 0.31
C GLU A 115 15.62 4.74 -0.89
N PRO A 116 16.09 5.00 -2.12
CA PRO A 116 15.92 4.10 -3.25
C PRO A 116 16.44 2.70 -2.92
N VAL A 117 15.62 1.67 -3.14
CA VAL A 117 16.01 0.26 -3.02
C VAL A 117 15.62 -0.49 -4.27
N ALA A 118 16.28 -1.62 -4.50
CA ALA A 118 15.84 -2.59 -5.49
C ALA A 118 14.84 -3.55 -4.86
N ASP A 119 13.83 -3.95 -5.63
CA ASP A 119 12.96 -5.06 -5.29
C ASP A 119 13.70 -6.41 -5.37
N LYS A 120 13.00 -7.50 -5.06
CA LYS A 120 13.52 -8.88 -5.14
C LYS A 120 14.04 -9.29 -6.52
N ASP A 121 13.62 -8.62 -7.58
CA ASP A 121 14.06 -8.89 -8.96
C ASP A 121 15.22 -7.96 -9.37
N GLY A 122 15.65 -7.08 -8.46
CA GLY A 122 16.77 -6.16 -8.64
C GLY A 122 16.38 -4.86 -9.35
N ASN A 123 15.10 -4.53 -9.45
CA ASN A 123 14.60 -3.32 -10.09
C ASN A 123 14.29 -2.27 -9.02
N HIS A 124 14.77 -1.04 -9.21
CA HIS A 124 14.41 0.10 -8.37
C HIS A 124 13.11 0.76 -8.82
N SER A 125 12.88 0.80 -10.13
CA SER A 125 11.71 1.45 -10.70
C SER A 125 11.34 0.83 -12.04
N TRP A 126 10.17 1.21 -12.53
CA TRP A 126 9.78 0.99 -13.91
C TRP A 126 9.01 2.19 -14.44
N GLU A 127 9.06 2.38 -15.76
CA GLU A 127 8.28 3.38 -16.49
C GLU A 127 7.53 2.71 -17.63
N ALA A 128 6.32 3.19 -17.93
CA ALA A 128 5.51 2.70 -19.04
C ALA A 128 4.99 3.86 -19.89
N ARG A 129 4.78 3.60 -21.19
CA ARG A 129 4.12 4.52 -22.10
C ARG A 129 2.92 3.85 -22.74
N TYR A 130 1.87 4.65 -22.93
CA TYR A 130 0.60 4.22 -23.51
C TYR A 130 0.34 4.98 -24.81
N ASN A 131 -0.40 4.35 -25.73
CA ASN A 131 -0.94 5.06 -26.89
C ASN A 131 -2.22 5.82 -26.53
N GLU A 132 -2.81 6.50 -27.52
CA GLU A 132 -4.05 7.29 -27.32
C GLU A 132 -5.24 6.45 -26.89
N ASN A 133 -5.26 5.15 -27.18
CA ASN A 133 -6.32 4.23 -26.80
C ASN A 133 -6.10 3.59 -25.41
N GLY A 134 -5.05 3.99 -24.68
CA GLY A 134 -4.70 3.44 -23.37
C GLY A 134 -4.00 2.08 -23.43
N ASN A 135 -3.58 1.61 -24.60
CA ASN A 135 -2.81 0.37 -24.71
C ASN A 135 -1.33 0.63 -24.42
N GLU A 136 -0.71 -0.21 -23.60
CA GLU A 136 0.72 -0.14 -23.26
C GLU A 136 1.56 -0.38 -24.52
N LEU A 137 2.47 0.55 -24.81
CA LEU A 137 3.43 0.49 -25.92
C LEU A 137 4.75 -0.10 -25.47
N GLU A 138 5.24 0.32 -24.31
CA GLU A 138 6.51 -0.12 -23.75
C GLU A 138 6.49 -0.03 -22.23
N ARG A 139 7.29 -0.89 -21.60
CA ARG A 139 7.65 -0.83 -20.20
C ARG A 139 9.14 -1.07 -20.06
N ILE A 140 9.80 -0.22 -19.29
CA ILE A 140 11.24 -0.27 -19.04
C ILE A 140 11.45 -0.38 -17.54
N PHE A 141 12.23 -1.37 -17.12
CA PHE A 141 12.66 -1.53 -15.73
C PHE A 141 14.01 -0.86 -15.54
N PHE A 142 14.29 -0.31 -14.36
CA PHE A 142 15.56 0.34 -14.05
C PHE A 142 16.16 -0.26 -12.79
N GLY A 143 17.48 -0.47 -12.80
CA GLY A 143 18.23 -0.84 -11.60
C GLY A 143 18.50 0.37 -10.70
N LEU A 144 19.11 0.12 -9.54
CA LEU A 144 19.56 1.18 -8.62
C LEU A 144 20.60 2.14 -9.23
N ASP A 145 21.30 1.73 -10.29
CA ASP A 145 22.22 2.59 -11.03
C ASP A 145 21.52 3.51 -12.04
N GLY A 146 20.18 3.48 -12.09
CA GLY A 146 19.35 4.27 -13.00
C GLY A 146 19.37 3.80 -14.45
N LYS A 147 19.93 2.62 -14.73
CA LYS A 147 20.02 2.10 -16.10
C LYS A 147 18.88 1.14 -16.42
N PRO A 148 18.39 1.14 -17.68
CA PRO A 148 17.42 0.17 -18.15
C PRO A 148 17.89 -1.27 -17.95
N ARG A 149 16.97 -2.15 -17.56
CA ARG A 149 17.14 -3.59 -17.42
C ARG A 149 16.16 -4.33 -18.36
N PRO A 150 16.56 -5.48 -18.93
CA PRO A 150 15.67 -6.34 -19.72
C PRO A 150 14.50 -6.90 -18.92
#